data_AF-A0A3N5ULI6-F1
#
_entry.id   AF-A0A3N5ULI6-F1
#
_cell.length_a   1.000
_cell.length_b   1.000
_cell.length_c   1.000
_cell.angle_alpha   90.00
_cell.angle_beta   90.00
_cell.angle_gamma   90.00
#
_symmetry.space_group_name_H-M   'P 1'
#
loop_
_entity.id
_entity.type
_entity.pdbx_description
1 polymer ?
#
loop_
_entity_poly.entity_id
_entity_poly.type
_entity_poly.pdbx_seq_one_letter_code
_entity_poly.pdbx_strand_id
1 'polypeptide(L)' 'MNCRQNVYEISSVRNAKGYLIPKPARIDDCNLCLMCEMICPDMAITVKGDKDEE' A
#
# COMPACT_ATOMS: atom_id res chain seq x y z
N MET A 1 -4.42 -7.91 1.76
CA MET A 1 -3.52 -7.14 0.88
C MET A 1 -2.19 -7.86 0.83
N ASN A 2 -1.85 -8.48 -0.31
CA ASN A 2 -0.71 -9.39 -0.44
C ASN A 2 0.57 -8.61 -0.76
N CYS A 3 1.19 -7.99 0.25
CA CYS A 3 2.56 -7.51 0.14
C CYS A 3 3.52 -8.62 0.58
N ARG A 4 4.48 -9.01 -0.28
CA ARG A 4 5.48 -10.04 0.06
C ARG A 4 6.36 -9.65 1.25
N GLN A 5 6.63 -8.36 1.41
CA GLN A 5 7.40 -7.81 2.53
C GLN A 5 6.53 -7.53 3.75
N ASN A 6 5.23 -7.88 3.70
CA ASN A 6 4.29 -7.67 4.79
C ASN A 6 4.26 -6.21 5.28
N VAL A 7 4.37 -5.22 4.40
CA VAL A 7 4.43 -3.77 4.77
C VAL A 7 3.19 -3.29 5.55
N TYR A 8 2.05 -3.93 5.31
CA TYR A 8 0.75 -3.48 5.77
C TYR A 8 0.23 -4.27 6.98
N GLU A 9 -0.53 -3.60 7.83
CA GLU A 9 -1.28 -4.18 8.93
C GLU A 9 -2.78 -3.97 8.76
N ILE A 10 -3.58 -4.80 9.44
CA ILE A 10 -5.02 -4.62 9.51
C ILE A 10 -5.30 -3.37 10.34
N SER A 11 -5.98 -2.38 9.76
CA SER A 11 -6.46 -1.21 10.48
C SER A 11 -7.96 -1.33 10.77
N SER A 12 -8.43 -0.60 11.78
CA SER A 12 -9.85 -0.44 12.09
C SER A 12 -10.54 0.62 11.24
N VAL A 13 -9.80 1.34 10.39
CA VAL A 13 -10.31 2.42 9.55
C VAL A 13 -11.05 1.85 8.34
N ARG A 14 -12.23 2.40 8.07
CA ARG A 14 -13.03 2.08 6.88
C ARG A 14 -13.03 3.24 5.91
N ASN A 15 -12.99 2.96 4.61
CA ASN A 15 -13.25 3.97 3.59
C ASN A 15 -14.76 4.28 3.48
N ALA A 16 -15.11 5.26 2.63
CA ALA A 16 -16.51 5.66 2.38
C ALA A 16 -17.39 4.52 1.85
N LYS A 17 -16.80 3.48 1.23
CA LYS A 17 -17.50 2.29 0.75
C LYS A 17 -17.61 1.19 1.84
N GLY A 18 -17.09 1.43 3.04
CA GLY A 18 -17.17 0.52 4.19
C GLY A 18 -16.08 -0.56 4.27
N TYR A 19 -15.13 -0.59 3.33
CA TYR A 19 -14.02 -1.56 3.32
C TYR A 19 -12.96 -1.19 4.35
N LEU A 20 -12.41 -2.19 5.06
CA LEU A 20 -11.27 -2.00 5.94
C LEU A 20 -10.03 -1.64 5.13
N ILE A 21 -9.39 -0.54 5.47
CA ILE A 21 -8.21 -0.06 4.78
C ILE A 21 -6.96 -0.55 5.53
N PRO A 22 -6.06 -1.27 4.84
CA PRO A 22 -4.79 -1.66 5.43
C PRO A 22 -3.92 -0.43 5.71
N LYS A 23 -3.24 -0.41 6.85
CA LYS A 23 -2.34 0.68 7.24
C LYS A 23 -0.90 0.29 6.93
N PRO A 24 -0.10 1.11 6.23
CA PRO A 24 1.34 0.88 6.10
C PRO A 24 1.99 1.04 7.49
N ALA A 25 2.61 -0.04 7.99
CA ALA A 25 3.24 -0.08 9.32
C ALA A 25 4.75 -0.35 9.24
N ARG A 26 5.22 -0.98 8.17
CA ARG A 26 6.62 -1.32 7.91
C ARG A 26 7.05 -0.79 6.55
N ILE A 27 6.97 0.53 6.36
CA ILE A 27 7.27 1.13 5.06
C ILE A 27 8.75 0.96 4.67
N ASP A 28 9.64 0.90 5.66
CA ASP A 28 11.08 0.69 5.46
C ASP A 28 11.40 -0.69 4.86
N ASP A 29 10.50 -1.66 5.01
CA ASP A 29 10.63 -3.00 4.39
C ASP A 29 10.16 -3.00 2.92
N CYS A 30 9.59 -1.90 2.42
CA CYS A 30 9.13 -1.80 1.04
C CYS A 30 10.29 -1.82 0.07
N ASN A 31 10.30 -2.78 -0.85
CA ASN A 31 11.32 -2.91 -1.89
C ASN A 31 10.89 -2.35 -3.25
N LEU A 32 9.91 -1.45 -3.28
CA LEU A 32 9.40 -0.79 -4.49
C LEU A 32 8.93 -1.77 -5.59
N CYS A 33 8.36 -2.92 -5.23
CA CYS A 33 7.91 -3.92 -6.21
C CYS A 33 6.68 -3.51 -7.06
N LEU A 34 6.06 -2.37 -6.79
CA LEU A 34 4.87 -1.80 -7.47
C LEU A 34 3.61 -2.69 -7.46
N MET A 35 3.67 -3.89 -6.86
CA MET A 35 2.57 -4.86 -6.92
C MET A 35 1.30 -4.34 -6.25
N CYS A 36 1.42 -3.70 -5.08
CA CYS A 36 0.27 -3.17 -4.35
C CYS A 36 -0.44 -2.02 -5.07
N GLU A 37 0.30 -1.23 -5.85
CA GLU A 37 -0.23 -0.16 -6.69
C GLU A 37 -0.98 -0.74 -7.89
N MET A 38 -0.37 -1.67 -8.63
CA MET A 38 -0.98 -2.30 -9.80
C MET A 38 -2.26 -3.09 -9.48
N ILE A 39 -2.32 -3.77 -8.34
CA ILE A 39 -3.48 -4.61 -7.98
C ILE A 39 -4.57 -3.84 -7.22
N CYS A 40 -4.34 -2.57 -6.85
CA CYS A 40 -5.30 -1.83 -6.05
C CYS A 40 -6.55 -1.52 -6.88
N PRO A 41 -7.73 -2.07 -6.55
CA PRO A 41 -8.94 -1.87 -7.35
C PRO A 41 -9.43 -0.42 -7.31
N ASP A 42 -9.14 0.29 -6.22
CA ASP A 42 -9.50 1.69 -6.02
C ASP A 42 -8.40 2.66 -6.49
N MET A 43 -7.26 2.16 -7.01
CA MET A 43 -6.06 2.94 -7.35
C MET A 43 -5.62 3.90 -6.21
N ALA A 44 -5.81 3.47 -4.97
CA ALA A 44 -5.61 4.31 -3.77
C ALA A 44 -4.17 4.30 -3.24
N ILE A 45 -3.25 3.60 -3.92
CA ILE A 45 -1.86 3.41 -3.49
C ILE A 45 -0.96 3.87 -4.62
N THR A 46 0.02 4.71 -4.28
CA THR A 46 1.11 5.10 -5.18
C THR A 46 2.42 4.74 -4.51
N VAL A 47 3.25 3.95 -5.17
CA VAL A 47 4.59 3.62 -4.69
C VAL A 47 5.56 4.60 -5.33
N LYS A 48 6.32 5.33 -4.51
CA LYS A 48 7.35 6.27 -4.97
C LYS A 48 8.69 5.86 -4.36
N GLY A 49 9.73 5.83 -5.17
CA GLY A 49 11.12 5.76 -4.72
C GLY A 49 11.80 7.12 -4.83
N ASP A 50 12.96 7.26 -4.19
CA ASP A 50 13.77 8.49 -4.21
C ASP A 50 14.26 8.90 -5.62
N LYS A 51 14.03 8.07 -6.64
CA LYS A 51 14.46 8.31 -8.03
C LYS A 51 13.35 8.84 -8.94
N ASP A 52 12.13 9.01 -8.44
CA ASP A 52 10.96 9.38 -9.25
C ASP A 52 10.73 10.91 -9.32
N GLU A 53 11.72 11.72 -8.93
CA GLU A 53 11.73 13.17 -9.13
C GLU A 53 12.26 13.52 -10.53
N GLU A 54 11.39 13.49 -11.55
CA GLU A 54 11.56 14.20 -12.84
C GLU A 54 10.30 15.00 -13.19
#